data_AF-A0A259CXM5-F1
#
_entry.id   AF-A0A259CXM5-F1
#
_cell.length_a   1.000
_cell.length_b   1.000
_cell.length_c   1.000
_cell.angle_alpha   90.00
_cell.angle_beta   90.00
_cell.angle_gamma   90.00
#
_symmetry.space_group_name_H-M   'P 1'
#
loop_
_entity.id
_entity.type
_entity.pdbx_description
1 polymer ?
#
loop_
_entity_poly.entity_id
_entity_poly.type
_entity_poly.pdbx_seq_one_letter_code
_entity_poly.pdbx_strand_id
1 'polypeptide(L)'
;MTAALADDLTDLRLTLHRNAYRPVPVLGPHVATKAAGKRPAMKSWEAVCAMADEAEITRWTNAQRNCTNTGLLCGTLIGIDVDVLDAGQASRLTCMATDMLGPSPLSRIGRAPKILLAFRTDDPFD
;
A
#
# COMPACT_ATOMS: atom_id res chain seq x y z
N MET A 1 10.49 -17.57 -1.17
CA MET A 1 11.03 -16.39 -1.90
C MET A 1 12.50 -16.62 -2.10
N THR A 2 13.04 -16.41 -3.31
CA THR A 2 14.50 -16.46 -3.54
C THR A 2 15.16 -15.23 -2.92
N ALA A 3 16.49 -15.24 -2.73
CA ALA A 3 17.23 -14.09 -2.22
C ALA A 3 17.03 -12.85 -3.11
N ALA A 4 17.15 -12.99 -4.43
CA ALA A 4 16.94 -11.90 -5.38
C ALA A 4 15.56 -11.22 -5.26
N LEU A 5 14.48 -12.00 -5.10
CA LEU A 5 13.13 -11.44 -4.89
C LEU A 5 12.98 -10.73 -3.54
N ALA A 6 13.75 -11.14 -2.53
CA ALA A 6 13.78 -10.49 -1.23
C ALA A 6 14.49 -9.14 -1.31
N ASP A 7 15.59 -9.09 -2.06
CA ASP A 7 16.37 -7.88 -2.31
C ASP A 7 15.53 -6.88 -3.12
N ASP A 8 14.87 -7.33 -4.20
CA ASP A 8 13.95 -6.50 -5.01
C ASP A 8 12.84 -5.84 -4.16
N LEU A 9 12.25 -6.60 -3.23
CA LEU A 9 11.18 -6.08 -2.36
C LEU A 9 11.71 -5.10 -1.32
N THR A 10 12.94 -5.29 -0.85
CA THR A 10 13.60 -4.39 0.09
C THR A 10 13.92 -3.08 -0.60
N ASP A 11 14.48 -3.14 -1.81
CA ASP A 11 14.79 -1.98 -2.64
C ASP A 11 13.54 -1.18 -3.01
N LEU A 12 12.43 -1.87 -3.32
CA LEU A 12 11.14 -1.23 -3.53
C LEU A 12 10.69 -0.45 -2.28
N ARG A 13 10.76 -1.06 -1.08
CA ARG A 13 10.35 -0.40 0.17
C ARG A 13 11.24 0.79 0.51
N LEU A 14 12.55 0.69 0.30
CA LEU A 14 13.48 1.81 0.47
C LEU A 14 13.19 2.94 -0.52
N THR A 15 12.90 2.61 -1.78
CA THR A 15 12.49 3.59 -2.80
C THR A 15 11.21 4.32 -2.40
N LEU A 16 10.20 3.58 -1.91
CA LEU A 16 8.95 4.16 -1.41
C LEU A 16 9.22 5.10 -0.23
N HIS A 17 10.04 4.68 0.74
CA HIS A 17 10.41 5.48 1.89
C HIS A 17 11.09 6.80 1.50
N ARG A 18 12.06 6.75 0.58
CA ARG A 18 12.76 7.94 0.04
C ARG A 18 11.82 8.91 -0.67
N ASN A 19 10.71 8.43 -1.23
CA ASN A 19 9.65 9.24 -1.84
C ASN A 19 8.55 9.66 -0.84
N ALA A 20 8.87 9.62 0.46
CA ALA A 20 7.99 9.98 1.57
C ALA A 20 6.72 9.13 1.69
N TYR A 21 6.73 7.91 1.13
CA TYR A 21 5.73 6.90 1.47
C TYR A 21 6.17 6.09 2.69
N ARG A 22 5.22 5.38 3.31
CA ARG A 22 5.48 4.56 4.49
C ARG A 22 5.14 3.11 4.17
N PRO A 23 6.12 2.29 3.76
CA PRO A 23 5.86 0.90 3.38
C PRO A 23 5.43 0.06 4.58
N VAL A 24 4.53 -0.89 4.35
CA VAL A 24 4.04 -1.83 5.36
C VAL A 24 4.32 -3.27 4.91
N PRO A 25 5.11 -4.07 5.65
CA PRO A 25 5.30 -5.48 5.32
C PRO A 25 3.98 -6.26 5.40
N VAL A 26 3.57 -6.87 4.30
CA VAL A 26 2.32 -7.65 4.20
C VAL A 26 2.65 -9.11 3.99
N LEU A 27 2.03 -9.99 4.78
CA LEU A 27 2.15 -11.44 4.67
C LEU A 27 1.91 -11.88 3.23
N GLY A 28 2.75 -12.75 2.70
CA GLY A 28 2.56 -13.31 1.37
C GLY A 28 1.40 -14.32 1.32
N PRO A 29 0.77 -14.51 0.16
CA PRO A 29 -0.35 -15.44 -0.01
C PRO A 29 0.05 -16.92 0.21
N HIS A 30 1.34 -17.24 0.20
CA HIS A 30 1.89 -18.57 0.45
C HIS A 30 1.81 -18.98 1.94
N VAL A 31 1.54 -18.04 2.86
CA VAL A 31 1.44 -18.33 4.29
C VAL A 31 0.04 -18.89 4.59
N ALA A 32 -0.03 -20.07 5.21
CA ALA A 32 -1.28 -20.72 5.58
C ALA A 32 -1.95 -20.04 6.78
N THR A 33 -2.48 -18.84 6.57
CA THR A 33 -3.21 -18.08 7.59
C THR A 33 -4.34 -17.27 6.98
N LYS A 34 -5.35 -16.93 7.79
CA LYS A 34 -6.47 -16.11 7.36
C LYS A 34 -5.96 -14.77 6.80
N ALA A 35 -6.50 -14.35 5.65
CA ALA A 35 -6.17 -13.09 4.98
C ALA A 35 -4.66 -12.89 4.67
N ALA A 36 -3.92 -13.97 4.45
CA ALA A 36 -2.60 -13.91 3.82
C ALA A 36 -2.68 -13.15 2.47
N GLY A 37 -1.68 -12.33 2.19
CA GLY A 37 -1.68 -11.39 1.05
C GLY A 37 -2.33 -10.04 1.33
N LYS A 38 -3.06 -9.87 2.45
CA LYS A 38 -3.87 -8.68 2.75
C LYS A 38 -3.68 -8.10 4.15
N ARG A 39 -2.71 -8.59 4.92
CA ARG A 39 -2.48 -8.11 6.29
C ARG A 39 -1.00 -8.10 6.68
N PRO A 40 -0.59 -7.18 7.57
CA PRO A 40 0.72 -7.22 8.21
C PRO A 40 0.88 -8.41 9.16
N ALA A 41 2.13 -8.80 9.43
CA ALA A 41 2.45 -9.88 10.36
C ALA A 41 2.72 -9.39 11.80
N MET A 42 3.29 -8.19 11.94
CA MET A 42 3.73 -7.66 13.22
C MET A 42 2.57 -7.01 14.01
N LYS A 43 2.69 -6.98 15.34
CA LYS A 43 1.80 -6.19 16.20
C LYS A 43 2.14 -4.71 16.09
N SER A 44 1.15 -3.85 16.31
CA SER A 44 1.32 -2.38 16.29
C SER A 44 2.02 -1.88 15.01
N TRP A 45 1.70 -2.53 13.89
CA TRP A 45 2.37 -2.31 12.62
C TRP A 45 2.22 -0.86 12.14
N GLU A 46 1.12 -0.21 12.48
CA GLU A 46 0.82 1.18 12.19
C GLU A 46 1.92 2.09 12.74
N ALA A 47 2.17 2.01 14.06
CA ALA A 47 3.17 2.83 14.74
C ALA A 47 4.61 2.47 14.31
N VAL A 48 4.90 1.18 14.16
CA VAL A 48 6.22 0.71 13.71
C VAL A 48 6.52 1.23 12.31
N CYS A 49 5.58 1.11 11.36
CA CYS A 49 5.79 1.55 9.99
C CYS A 49 5.78 3.08 9.85
N ALA A 50 5.07 3.81 10.71
CA ALA A 50 5.10 5.27 10.74
C ALA A 50 6.48 5.82 11.13
N MET A 51 7.16 5.14 12.06
CA MET A 51 8.47 5.53 12.58
C MET A 51 9.67 4.83 11.91
N ALA A 52 9.42 3.90 10.97
CA ALA A 52 10.47 3.11 10.36
C ALA A 52 11.42 3.98 9.52
N ASP A 53 12.72 3.85 9.80
CA ASP A 53 13.79 4.39 8.98
C ASP A 53 14.32 3.33 7.98
N GLU A 54 15.29 3.70 7.14
CA GLU A 54 15.87 2.77 6.16
C GLU A 54 16.51 1.54 6.82
N ALA A 55 17.05 1.67 8.04
CA ALA A 55 17.66 0.56 8.77
C ALA A 55 16.62 -0.45 9.27
N GLU A 56 15.48 0.03 9.80
CA GLU A 56 14.33 -0.80 10.14
C GLU A 56 13.75 -1.48 8.89
N ILE A 57 13.58 -0.75 7.79
CA ILE A 57 13.09 -1.32 6.52
C ILE A 57 14.00 -2.44 6.03
N THR A 58 15.32 -2.24 6.07
CA THR A 58 16.31 -3.26 5.68
C THR A 58 16.25 -4.49 6.59
N ARG A 59 15.99 -4.30 7.90
CA ARG A 59 15.84 -5.44 8.83
C ARG A 59 14.63 -6.33 8.50
N TRP A 60 13.59 -5.79 7.85
CA TRP A 60 12.39 -6.56 7.51
C TRP A 60 12.65 -7.71 6.55
N THR A 61 13.68 -7.66 5.70
CA THR A 61 14.05 -8.75 4.78
C THR A 61 14.19 -10.08 5.53
N ASN A 62 14.79 -10.03 6.72
CA ASN A 62 14.99 -11.20 7.58
C ASN A 62 13.89 -11.33 8.65
N ALA A 63 13.60 -10.25 9.37
CA ALA A 63 12.65 -10.27 10.50
C ALA A 63 11.20 -10.53 10.06
N GLN A 64 10.86 -10.15 8.82
CA GLN A 64 9.54 -10.29 8.22
C GLN A 64 9.60 -11.13 6.94
N ARG A 65 10.43 -12.18 6.89
CA ARG A 65 10.69 -13.02 5.69
C ARG A 65 9.44 -13.60 5.00
N ASN A 66 8.36 -13.78 5.74
CA ASN A 66 7.08 -14.27 5.21
C ASN A 66 6.21 -13.14 4.61
N CYS A 67 6.61 -11.88 4.79
CA CYS A 67 5.97 -10.71 4.22
C CYS A 67 6.53 -10.41 2.83
N THR A 68 6.07 -11.18 1.85
CA THR A 68 6.51 -11.09 0.45
C THR A 68 5.69 -10.09 -0.37
N ASN A 69 4.97 -9.19 0.29
CA ASN A 69 4.25 -8.08 -0.33
C ASN A 69 4.44 -6.80 0.51
N THR A 70 4.09 -5.65 -0.04
CA THR A 70 4.10 -4.38 0.68
C THR A 70 2.79 -3.63 0.49
N GLY A 71 2.26 -3.09 1.58
CA GLY A 71 1.25 -2.03 1.55
C GLY A 71 1.91 -0.66 1.68
N LEU A 72 1.08 0.37 1.67
CA LEU A 72 1.44 1.73 2.05
C LEU A 72 0.54 2.16 3.21
N LEU A 73 1.15 2.68 4.27
CA LEU A 73 0.43 3.24 5.40
C LEU A 73 -0.19 4.57 4.96
N CYS A 74 -1.50 4.69 5.16
CA CYS A 74 -2.23 5.94 4.95
C CYS A 74 -1.93 6.94 6.07
N GLY A 75 -2.35 8.18 5.89
CA GLY A 75 -2.11 9.30 6.78
C GLY A 75 -2.18 10.55 5.94
N THR A 76 -1.04 11.08 5.51
CA THR A 76 -1.00 12.08 4.43
C THR A 76 -1.18 11.46 3.04
N LEU A 77 -0.97 10.14 2.89
CA LEU A 77 -1.40 9.39 1.71
C LEU A 77 -2.84 8.92 1.92
N ILE A 78 -3.70 9.20 0.94
CA ILE A 78 -5.12 8.80 0.96
C ILE A 78 -5.44 8.01 -0.29
N GLY A 79 -6.20 6.92 -0.15
CA GLY A 79 -6.75 6.15 -1.27
C GLY A 79 -8.27 6.28 -1.33
N ILE A 80 -8.79 6.87 -2.40
CA ILE A 80 -10.22 6.81 -2.72
C ILE A 80 -10.47 5.46 -3.41
N ASP A 81 -11.04 4.50 -2.68
CA ASP A 81 -11.30 3.15 -3.16
C ASP A 81 -12.72 3.03 -3.71
N VAL A 82 -12.87 3.13 -5.03
CA VAL A 82 -14.15 2.94 -5.73
C VAL A 82 -14.39 1.45 -5.90
N ASP A 83 -14.92 0.82 -4.85
CA ASP A 83 -15.18 -0.63 -4.80
C ASP A 83 -16.51 -1.03 -5.49
N VAL A 84 -16.81 -0.45 -6.64
CA VAL A 84 -18.09 -0.63 -7.35
C VAL A 84 -17.92 -1.49 -8.61
N LEU A 85 -18.83 -2.46 -8.81
CA LEU A 85 -18.83 -3.34 -9.99
C LEU A 85 -19.70 -2.84 -11.14
N ASP A 86 -20.67 -1.96 -10.88
CA ASP A 86 -21.43 -1.32 -11.94
C ASP A 86 -20.55 -0.29 -12.66
N ALA A 87 -20.34 -0.47 -13.96
CA ALA A 87 -19.42 0.36 -14.73
C ALA A 87 -19.88 1.83 -14.81
N GLY A 88 -21.18 2.09 -14.89
CA GLY A 88 -21.73 3.44 -14.93
C GLY A 88 -21.50 4.18 -13.62
N GLN A 89 -21.78 3.54 -12.49
CA GLN A 89 -21.55 4.11 -11.16
C GLN A 89 -20.05 4.25 -10.85
N ALA A 90 -19.22 3.26 -11.18
CA ALA A 90 -17.77 3.35 -10.97
C ALA A 90 -17.16 4.53 -11.75
N SER A 91 -17.56 4.69 -13.03
CA SER A 91 -17.17 5.84 -13.85
C SER A 91 -17.63 7.16 -13.23
N ARG A 92 -18.91 7.25 -12.83
CA ARG A 92 -19.48 8.46 -12.21
C ARG A 92 -18.73 8.84 -10.93
N LEU A 93 -18.45 7.89 -10.03
CA LEU A 93 -17.69 8.12 -8.79
C LEU A 93 -16.26 8.58 -9.08
N THR A 94 -15.60 7.97 -10.07
CA THR A 94 -14.25 8.34 -10.50
C THR A 94 -14.20 9.76 -11.07
N CYS A 95 -15.18 10.14 -11.90
CA CYS A 95 -15.31 11.50 -12.42
C CYS A 95 -15.54 12.50 -11.29
N MET A 96 -16.47 12.23 -10.36
CA MET A 96 -16.70 13.13 -9.22
C MET A 96 -15.44 13.33 -8.37
N ALA A 97 -14.69 12.26 -8.08
CA ALA A 97 -13.41 12.39 -7.37
C ALA A 97 -12.39 13.23 -8.15
N THR A 98 -12.30 13.05 -9.48
CA THR A 98 -11.40 13.80 -10.36
C THR A 98 -11.80 15.28 -10.46
N ASP A 99 -13.09 15.58 -10.55
CA ASP A 99 -13.61 16.95 -10.64
C ASP A 99 -13.39 17.72 -9.33
N MET A 100 -13.53 17.04 -8.18
CA MET A 100 -13.38 17.66 -6.86
C MET A 100 -11.92 17.81 -6.43
N LEU A 101 -11.09 16.80 -6.70
CA LEU A 101 -9.72 16.70 -6.15
C LEU A 101 -8.63 16.92 -7.20
N GLY A 102 -9.02 17.06 -8.47
CA GLY A 102 -8.12 17.02 -9.61
C GLY A 102 -7.75 15.57 -10.01
N PRO A 103 -7.08 15.40 -11.16
CA PRO A 103 -6.64 14.09 -11.62
C PRO A 103 -5.52 13.56 -10.73
N SER A 104 -5.57 12.26 -10.40
CA SER A 104 -4.43 11.56 -9.80
C SER A 104 -3.70 10.71 -10.85
N PRO A 105 -2.37 10.89 -11.02
CA PRO A 105 -1.58 9.99 -11.86
C PRO A 105 -1.39 8.61 -11.20
N LEU A 106 -1.67 8.48 -9.90
CA LEU A 106 -1.48 7.25 -9.15
C LEU A 106 -2.84 6.56 -8.97
N SER A 107 -3.19 5.73 -9.95
CA SER A 107 -4.40 4.91 -9.91
C SER A 107 -4.08 3.43 -10.07
N ARG A 108 -4.95 2.58 -9.50
CA ARG A 108 -4.84 1.13 -9.59
C ARG A 108 -6.20 0.52 -9.89
N ILE A 109 -6.31 -0.15 -11.03
CA ILE A 109 -7.46 -0.98 -11.35
C ILE A 109 -7.30 -2.33 -10.64
N GLY A 110 -8.27 -2.67 -9.80
CA GLY A 110 -8.33 -3.98 -9.16
C GLY A 110 -9.08 -4.97 -10.05
N ARG A 111 -10.23 -5.46 -9.56
CA ARG A 111 -11.19 -6.15 -10.41
C ARG A 111 -12.01 -5.10 -11.13
N ALA A 112 -11.70 -4.84 -12.41
CA ALA A 112 -12.44 -3.87 -13.21
C ALA A 112 -13.98 -4.06 -13.07
N PRO A 113 -14.76 -2.97 -12.91
CA PRO A 113 -14.36 -1.56 -12.99
C PRO A 113 -13.87 -0.92 -11.68
N LYS A 114 -13.57 -1.70 -10.62
CA LYS A 114 -13.07 -1.17 -9.35
C LYS A 114 -11.72 -0.47 -9.52
N ILE A 115 -11.60 0.74 -8.98
CA ILE A 115 -10.40 1.58 -9.10
C ILE A 115 -10.08 2.27 -7.78
N LEU A 116 -8.80 2.31 -7.44
CA LEU A 116 -8.27 3.13 -6.37
C LEU A 116 -7.57 4.34 -6.98
N LEU A 117 -7.88 5.54 -6.49
CA LEU A 117 -7.16 6.78 -6.79
C LEU A 117 -6.38 7.22 -5.54
N ALA A 118 -5.08 7.43 -5.65
CA ALA A 118 -4.26 7.86 -4.54
C ALA A 118 -3.97 9.36 -4.59
N PHE A 119 -4.11 10.03 -3.45
CA PHE A 119 -3.86 11.46 -3.29
C PHE A 119 -2.94 11.71 -2.10
N ARG A 120 -2.37 12.91 -2.05
CA ARG A 120 -1.61 13.39 -0.89
C ARG A 120 -2.29 14.61 -0.30
N THR A 121 -2.32 14.68 1.01
CA THR A 121 -2.90 15.78 1.79
C THR A 121 -1.80 16.42 2.62
N ASP A 122 -1.98 17.71 2.92
CA ASP A 122 -1.03 18.47 3.75
C ASP A 122 -1.06 17.97 5.20
N ASP A 123 -2.26 17.73 5.71
CA ASP A 123 -2.52 17.16 7.03
C ASP A 123 -2.94 15.69 6.93
N PRO A 124 -2.54 14.83 7.90
CA PRO A 124 -2.93 13.43 7.90
C PRO A 124 -4.40 13.23 8.29
N PHE A 125 -5.01 12.16 7.77
CA PHE A 125 -6.31 11.65 8.22
C PHE A 125 -6.11 10.50 9.23
N ASP A 126 -7.04 10.40 10.19
CA ASP A 126 -7.10 9.34 11.21
C ASP A 126 -7.81 8.07 10.70
#